data_AF-A0A2C6E255-F1
#
_entry.id   AF-A0A2C6E255-F1
#
_cell.length_a   1.000
_cell.length_b   1.000
_cell.length_c   1.000
_cell.angle_alpha   90.00
_cell.angle_beta   90.00
_cell.angle_gamma   90.00
#
_symmetry.space_group_name_H-M   'P 1'
#
loop_
_entity.id
_entity.type
_entity.pdbx_description
1 polymer ?
#
loop_
_entity_poly.entity_id
_entity_poly.type
_entity_poly.pdbx_seq_one_letter_code
_entity_poly.pdbx_strand_id
1 'polypeptide(L)' 'MNLDEKKAVRILYTNYRGETALRVVYPERIVFDSTDWHPEQQWLLEAFDQDRGAVRLFAMKDIKAWVEME' A
#
# COMPACT_ATOMS: atom_id res chain seq x y z
N MET A 1 13.15 8.89 10.07
CA MET A 1 11.85 9.29 9.52
C MET A 1 10.93 9.51 10.70
N ASN A 2 10.34 10.69 10.87
CA ASN A 2 9.37 10.92 11.95
C ASN A 2 8.02 10.42 11.44
N LEU A 3 7.76 9.13 11.63
CA LEU A 3 6.51 8.49 11.22
C LEU A 3 5.44 8.94 12.22
N ASP A 4 4.56 9.84 11.79
CA ASP A 4 3.39 10.21 12.58
C ASP A 4 2.48 8.98 12.67
N GLU A 5 2.42 8.35 13.84
CA GLU A 5 1.61 7.17 14.11
C GLU A 5 0.14 7.38 13.73
N LYS A 6 -0.35 8.64 13.75
CA LYS A 6 -1.71 9.00 13.31
C LYS A 6 -2.00 8.73 11.83
N LYS A 7 -0.96 8.50 11.01
CA LYS A 7 -1.09 8.20 9.58
C LYS A 7 -1.02 6.71 9.27
N ALA A 8 -0.72 5.86 10.26
CA ALA A 8 -0.68 4.42 10.03
C ALA A 8 -2.09 3.90 9.73
N VAL A 9 -2.20 3.11 8.67
CA VAL A 9 -3.45 2.41 8.30
C VAL A 9 -3.15 0.93 8.10
N ARG A 10 -4.16 0.09 8.33
CA ARG A 10 -4.10 -1.33 8.01
C ARG A 10 -4.90 -1.61 6.75
N ILE A 11 -4.27 -2.24 5.77
CA ILE A 11 -4.92 -2.63 4.51
C ILE A 11 -4.86 -4.14 4.31
N LEU A 12 -5.92 -4.71 3.74
CA LEU A 12 -5.92 -6.07 3.19
C LEU A 12 -5.52 -5.97 1.72
N TYR A 13 -4.36 -6.52 1.35
CA TYR A 13 -3.77 -6.33 0.02
C TYR A 13 -3.42 -7.66 -0.64
N THR A 14 -3.79 -7.82 -1.91
CA THR A 14 -3.39 -8.95 -2.75
C THR A 14 -2.15 -8.58 -3.57
N ASN A 15 -1.05 -9.32 -3.42
CA ASN A 15 0.18 -9.06 -4.18
C ASN A 15 0.16 -9.71 -5.58
N TYR A 16 1.22 -9.47 -6.36
CA TYR A 16 1.37 -10.05 -7.70
C TYR A 16 1.44 -11.59 -7.75
N ARG A 17 1.70 -12.26 -6.61
CA ARG A 17 1.63 -13.72 -6.46
C ARG A 17 0.22 -14.23 -6.15
N GLY A 18 -0.77 -13.34 -6.05
CA GLY A 18 -2.13 -13.68 -5.63
C GLY A 18 -2.29 -13.87 -4.12
N GLU A 19 -1.24 -13.62 -3.33
CA GLU A 19 -1.29 -13.79 -1.88
C GLU A 19 -1.95 -12.56 -1.24
N THR A 20 -2.98 -12.80 -0.45
CA THR A 20 -3.70 -11.74 0.27
C THR A 20 -3.27 -11.72 1.73
N ALA A 21 -2.86 -10.56 2.22
CA ALA A 21 -2.43 -10.39 3.61
C ALA A 21 -2.68 -8.97 4.11
N LEU A 22 -2.76 -8.82 5.43
CA LEU A 22 -2.81 -7.53 6.08
C LEU A 22 -1.43 -6.86 6.05
N ARG A 23 -1.40 -5.54 5.83
CA ARG A 23 -0.21 -4.70 5.87
C ARG A 23 -0.49 -3.46 6.71
N VAL A 24 0.46 -3.08 7.55
CA VAL A 24 0.48 -1.75 8.16
C VAL A 24 1.32 -0.85 7.28
N VAL A 25 0.71 0.22 6.78
CA VAL A 25 1.37 1.15 5.86
C VAL A 25 1.17 2.59 6.32
N TYR A 26 2.11 3.45 5.92
CA TYR A 26 2.02 4.90 6.12
C TYR A 26 1.85 5.57 4.75
N PRO A 27 0.61 5.92 4.36
CA PRO A 27 0.31 6.58 3.10
C PRO A 27 1.06 7.90 2.91
N GLU A 28 1.63 8.10 1.72
CA GLU A 28 2.30 9.35 1.34
C GLU A 28 1.50 10.10 0.27
N ARG A 29 1.14 9.43 -0.83
CA ARG A 29 0.34 10.03 -1.92
C ARG A 29 -0.37 8.98 -2.77
N ILE A 30 -1.40 9.42 -3.49
CA ILE A 30 -2.07 8.64 -4.53
C ILE A 30 -1.65 9.19 -5.90
N VAL A 31 -1.32 8.31 -6.84
CA VAL A 31 -0.89 8.66 -8.19
C VAL A 31 -1.59 7.78 -9.23
N PHE A 32 -1.87 8.33 -10.42
CA PHE A 32 -2.34 7.53 -11.56
C PHE A 32 -1.16 7.34 -12.52
N ASP A 33 -0.57 6.15 -12.51
CA ASP A 33 0.66 5.89 -13.25
C ASP A 33 0.81 4.40 -13.57
N SER A 34 1.85 4.05 -14.34
CA SER A 34 2.34 2.69 -14.50
C SER A 34 3.82 2.59 -14.10
N THR A 35 4.25 1.40 -13.71
CA THR A 35 5.64 1.13 -13.31
C THR A 35 6.08 -0.23 -13.83
N ASP A 36 7.37 -0.57 -13.71
CA ASP A 36 7.88 -1.91 -14.08
C ASP A 36 7.17 -3.05 -13.33
N TRP A 37 6.65 -2.78 -12.12
CA TRP A 37 5.92 -3.74 -11.30
C TRP A 37 4.39 -3.70 -11.52
N HIS A 38 3.89 -2.60 -12.09
CA HIS A 38 2.48 -2.35 -12.40
C HIS A 38 2.37 -1.79 -13.83
N PRO A 39 2.55 -2.63 -14.87
CA PRO A 39 2.73 -2.16 -16.24
C PRO A 39 1.47 -1.50 -16.83
N GLU A 40 0.30 -1.81 -16.27
CA GLU A 40 -0.96 -1.16 -16.62
C GLU A 40 -1.15 0.13 -15.83
N GLN A 41 -1.52 1.23 -16.51
CA GLN A 41 -1.90 2.48 -15.87
C GLN A 41 -3.07 2.28 -14.92
N GLN A 42 -2.89 2.67 -13.67
CA GLN A 42 -3.90 2.51 -12.63
C GLN A 42 -3.64 3.47 -11.47
N TRP A 43 -4.60 3.54 -10.55
CA TRP A 43 -4.40 4.24 -9.29
C TRP A 43 -3.46 3.43 -8.38
N LEU A 44 -2.38 4.06 -7.96
CA LEU A 44 -1.37 3.54 -7.05
C LEU A 44 -1.36 4.36 -5.76
N LEU A 45 -1.19 3.67 -4.64
CA LEU A 45 -0.92 4.26 -3.34
C LEU A 45 0.58 4.11 -3.05
N GLU A 46 1.31 5.22 -2.99
CA GLU A 46 2.67 5.25 -2.47
C GLU A 46 2.61 5.32 -0.94
N ALA A 47 3.24 4.34 -0.28
CA ALA A 47 3.24 4.24 1.17
C ALA A 47 4.49 3.52 1.68
N PHE A 48 4.95 3.90 2.87
CA PHE A 48 5.95 3.12 3.60
C PHE A 48 5.30 1.87 4.18
N ASP A 49 5.75 0.68 3.76
CA ASP A 49 5.31 -0.62 4.26
C ASP A 49 6.11 -0.97 5.53
N GLN A 50 5.45 -0.97 6.68
CA GLN A 50 6.09 -1.23 7.98
C GLN A 50 6.67 -2.63 8.07
N ASP A 51 5.96 -3.64 7.54
CA ASP A 51 6.36 -5.04 7.59
C ASP A 51 7.60 -5.30 6.72
N ARG A 52 7.79 -4.48 5.68
CA ARG A 52 8.92 -4.60 4.75
C ARG A 52 10.03 -3.58 4.99
N GLY A 53 9.78 -2.54 5.78
CA GLY A 53 10.72 -1.46 6.06
C GLY A 53 11.09 -0.62 4.82
N ALA A 54 10.18 -0.47 3.86
CA ALA A 54 10.47 0.21 2.59
C ALA A 54 9.23 0.89 1.99
N VAL A 55 9.44 1.98 1.24
CA VAL A 55 8.39 2.61 0.42
C VAL A 55 8.02 1.68 -0.74
N ARG A 56 6.70 1.51 -0.96
CA ARG A 56 6.13 0.68 -2.01
C ARG A 56 4.94 1.36 -2.68
N LEU A 57 4.69 0.97 -3.92
CA LEU A 57 3.49 1.33 -4.66
C LEU A 57 2.50 0.17 -4.61
N PHE A 58 1.37 0.38 -3.95
CA PHE A 58 0.28 -0.56 -3.86
C PHE A 58 -0.74 -0.26 -4.95
N ALA A 59 -1.03 -1.24 -5.81
CA ALA A 59 -2.14 -1.16 -6.76
C ALA A 59 -3.46 -1.01 -6.00
N MET A 60 -4.16 0.12 -6.16
CA MET A 60 -5.38 0.37 -5.38
C MET A 60 -6.50 -0.60 -5.72
N LYS A 61 -6.54 -1.14 -6.96
CA LYS A 61 -7.47 -2.21 -7.36
C LYS A 61 -7.29 -3.51 -6.55
N ASP A 62 -6.12 -3.70 -5.95
CA ASP A 62 -5.77 -4.88 -5.17
C ASP A 62 -5.83 -4.65 -3.65
N ILE A 63 -6.18 -3.44 -3.23
CA ILE A 63 -6.59 -3.16 -1.84
C ILE A 63 -8.04 -3.62 -1.68
N LYS A 64 -8.24 -4.67 -0.88
CA LYS A 64 -9.56 -5.32 -0.70
C LYS A 64 -10.35 -4.71 0.46
N ALA A 65 -9.67 -4.19 1.48
CA ALA A 65 -10.30 -3.54 2.62
C ALA A 65 -9.32 -2.61 3.34
N TRP A 66 -9.87 -1.60 4.00
CA TRP A 66 -9.19 -0.77 5.01
C TRP A 66 -9.75 -1.19 6.37
N VAL A 67 -8.87 -1.47 7.31
CA VAL A 67 -9.23 -2.03 8.62
C VAL A 67 -8.81 -1.06 9.71
N GLU A 68 -9.65 -0.92 10.73
CA GLU A 68 -9.32 -0.13 11.91
C GLU A 68 -8.08 -0.70 12.62
N MET A 69 -7.27 0.19 13.18
CA MET A 69 -6.15 -0.16 14.05
C MET A 69 -6.71 -0.25 15.47
N GLU A 70 -6.60 -1.43 16.11
CA GLU A 70 -6.94 -1.62 17.53
C GLU A 70 -5.91 -0.99 18.47
#